data_AF-A0A920ITU9-F1
#
_entry.id   AF-A0A920ITU9-F1
#
_cell.length_a   1.000
_cell.length_b   1.000
_cell.length_c   1.000
_cell.angle_alpha   90.00
_cell.angle_beta   90.00
_cell.angle_gamma   90.00
#
_symmetry.space_group_name_H-M   'P 1'
#
loop_
_entity.id
_entity.type
_entity.pdbx_description
1 polymer ?
#
loop_
_entity_poly.entity_id
_entity_poly.type
_entity_poly.pdbx_seq_one_letter_code
_entity_poly.pdbx_strand_id
1 'polypeptide(L)'
;MSLNLNNLNEVAEAMVAPGKGILAADESTGTIGKRFDQIDTESTEQTRNAYRDLLFSSDGFEEYISGVIMYDETLRQSSLKR
;
A
#
# COMPACT_ATOMS: atom_id res chain seq x y z
N MET A 1 -25.20 9.35 -5.32
CA MET A 1 -24.02 8.92 -6.11
C MET A 1 -24.40 7.59 -6.75
N SER A 2 -24.59 7.55 -8.07
CA SER A 2 -24.95 6.30 -8.76
C SER A 2 -23.68 5.49 -9.00
N LEU A 3 -23.68 4.19 -8.69
CA LEU A 3 -22.59 3.29 -9.05
C LEU A 3 -22.56 3.12 -10.57
N ASN A 4 -21.44 3.44 -11.21
CA ASN A 4 -21.23 3.14 -12.62
C ASN A 4 -20.57 1.76 -12.75
N LEU A 5 -21.36 0.75 -13.16
CA LEU A 5 -20.89 -0.64 -13.25
C LEU A 5 -19.77 -0.84 -14.28
N ASN A 6 -19.73 -0.03 -15.35
CA ASN A 6 -18.67 -0.13 -16.35
C ASN A 6 -17.31 0.24 -15.73
N ASN A 7 -17.28 1.32 -14.95
CA ASN A 7 -16.06 1.77 -14.27
C ASN A 7 -15.55 0.72 -13.26
N LEU A 8 -16.46 0.02 -12.57
CA LEU A 8 -16.05 -1.05 -11.63
C LEU A 8 -15.44 -2.24 -12.36
N ASN A 9 -15.99 -2.61 -13.51
CA ASN A 9 -15.44 -3.70 -14.31
C ASN A 9 -14.05 -3.33 -14.85
N GLU A 10 -13.89 -2.13 -15.41
CA GLU A 10 -12.59 -1.62 -15.89
C GLU A 10 -11.52 -1.62 -14.80
N VAL A 11 -11.87 -1.19 -13.58
CA VAL A 11 -10.94 -1.22 -12.44
C VAL A 11 -10.62 -2.65 -12.02
N ALA A 12 -11.62 -3.55 -11.97
CA ALA A 12 -11.40 -4.95 -11.61
C ALA A 12 -10.47 -5.65 -12.61
N GLU A 13 -10.68 -5.44 -13.91
CA GLU A 13 -9.80 -5.96 -14.98
C GLU A 13 -8.37 -5.41 -14.85
N ALA A 14 -8.22 -4.11 -14.59
CA ALA A 14 -6.91 -3.50 -14.37
C ALA A 14 -6.18 -4.07 -13.14
N MET A 15 -6.91 -4.36 -12.06
CA MET A 15 -6.36 -4.96 -10.84
C MET A 15 -5.84 -6.39 -11.06
N VAL A 16 -6.35 -7.14 -12.04
CA VAL A 16 -5.95 -8.54 -12.32
C VAL A 16 -5.18 -8.71 -13.63
N ALA A 17 -4.53 -7.66 -14.11
CA ALA A 17 -3.72 -7.70 -15.32
C ALA A 17 -2.68 -8.85 -15.29
N PRO A 18 -2.47 -9.60 -16.39
CA PRO A 18 -1.51 -10.70 -16.42
C PRO A 18 -0.11 -10.29 -15.97
N GLY A 19 0.49 -11.09 -15.08
CA GLY A 19 1.81 -10.80 -14.51
C GLY A 19 1.81 -9.77 -13.38
N LYS A 20 0.65 -9.21 -13.02
CA LYS A 20 0.51 -8.28 -11.90
C LYS A 20 -0.31 -8.86 -10.75
N GLY A 21 -0.02 -8.37 -9.54
CA GLY A 21 -0.74 -8.70 -8.32
C GLY A 21 -1.09 -7.47 -7.49
N ILE A 22 -1.70 -7.72 -6.33
CA ILE A 22 -2.09 -6.68 -5.37
C ILE A 22 -1.17 -6.76 -4.17
N LEU A 23 -0.60 -5.62 -3.76
CA LEU A 23 0.12 -5.50 -2.50
C LEU A 23 -0.86 -5.17 -1.37
N ALA A 24 -0.92 -6.02 -0.35
CA ALA A 24 -1.63 -5.71 0.89
C ALA A 24 -0.68 -4.97 1.86
N ALA A 25 -0.81 -3.64 1.92
CA ALA A 25 -0.08 -2.75 2.83
C ALA A 25 -1.04 -2.07 3.83
N ASP A 26 -2.09 -2.79 4.21
CA ASP A 26 -3.21 -2.33 5.03
C ASP A 26 -3.07 -2.71 6.52
N GLU A 27 -1.84 -2.98 6.97
CA GLU A 27 -1.63 -3.34 8.37
C GLU A 27 -1.99 -2.18 9.30
N SER A 28 -2.96 -2.45 10.19
CA SER A 28 -3.30 -1.55 11.29
C SER A 28 -2.07 -1.22 12.16
N THR A 29 -2.14 -0.14 12.91
CA THR A 29 -1.06 0.31 13.82
C THR A 29 -0.57 -0.80 14.77
N GLY A 30 -1.49 -1.62 15.30
CA GLY A 30 -1.13 -2.74 16.16
C GLY A 30 -0.50 -3.92 15.42
N THR A 31 -0.95 -4.19 14.19
CA THR A 31 -0.40 -5.27 13.34
C THR A 31 1.02 -4.95 12.89
N ILE A 32 1.25 -3.73 12.38
CA ILE A 32 2.58 -3.31 11.94
C ILE A 32 3.55 -3.16 13.11
N GLY A 33 3.06 -2.73 14.29
CA GLY A 33 3.89 -2.69 15.49
C GLY A 33 4.54 -4.04 15.80
N LYS A 34 3.75 -5.12 15.78
CA LYS A 34 4.28 -6.48 15.98
C LYS A 34 5.31 -6.90 14.93
N ARG A 35 5.22 -6.40 13.69
CA ARG A 35 6.21 -6.66 12.64
C ARG A 35 7.50 -5.87 12.89
N PHE A 36 7.40 -4.63 13.35
CA PHE A 36 8.56 -3.81 13.69
C PHE A 36 9.27 -4.30 14.95
N ASP A 37 8.54 -4.83 15.94
CA ASP A 37 9.12 -5.45 17.14
C ASP A 37 10.04 -6.64 16.80
N GLN A 38 9.75 -7.38 15.71
CA GLN A 38 10.59 -8.49 15.24
C GLN A 38 11.94 -8.05 14.68
N ILE A 39 12.09 -6.77 14.38
CA ILE A 39 13.30 -6.16 13.81
C ILE A 39 13.83 -5.04 14.71
N ASP A 40 13.49 -5.07 16.00
CA ASP A 40 13.92 -4.09 17.02
C ASP A 40 13.69 -2.63 16.61
N THR A 41 12.58 -2.36 15.93
CA THR A 41 12.22 -1.02 15.44
C THR A 41 10.98 -0.49 16.16
N GLU A 42 11.01 0.78 16.58
CA GLU A 42 9.86 1.42 17.21
C GLU A 42 8.76 1.75 16.19
N SER A 43 7.50 1.47 16.53
CA SER A 43 6.32 1.82 15.73
C SER A 43 5.84 3.24 15.98
N THR A 44 6.51 4.20 15.34
CA THR A 44 6.08 5.60 15.27
C THR A 44 5.36 5.88 13.95
N GLU A 45 4.63 6.98 13.87
CA GLU A 45 4.00 7.40 12.61
C GLU A 45 5.04 7.58 11.50
N GLN A 46 6.21 8.12 11.85
CA GLN A 46 7.31 8.37 10.92
C GLN A 46 7.92 7.06 10.40
N THR A 47 8.17 6.07 11.26
CA THR A 47 8.71 4.77 10.82
C THR A 47 7.68 3.99 10.00
N ARG A 48 6.39 4.09 10.36
CA ARG A 48 5.30 3.51 9.57
C ARG A 48 5.19 4.15 8.18
N ASN A 49 5.30 5.48 8.07
CA ASN A 49 5.31 6.17 6.78
C ASN A 49 6.55 5.79 5.96
N ALA A 50 7.75 5.83 6.56
CA ALA A 50 8.99 5.46 5.89
C ALA A 50 8.98 4.03 5.33
N TYR A 51 8.41 3.08 6.07
CA TYR A 51 8.24 1.71 5.59
C TYR A 51 7.31 1.62 4.37
N ARG A 52 6.21 2.40 4.35
CA ARG A 52 5.26 2.41 3.22
C ARG A 52 5.85 3.13 2.02
N ASP A 53 6.54 4.25 2.23
CA ASP A 53 7.31 4.95 1.20
C ASP A 53 8.33 4.01 0.55
N LEU A 54 9.08 3.24 1.36
CA LEU A 54 10.03 2.24 0.87
C LEU A 54 9.37 1.20 -0.03
N LEU A 55 8.22 0.65 0.37
CA LEU A 55 7.48 -0.33 -0.44
C LEU A 55 7.05 0.26 -1.79
N PHE A 56 6.50 1.48 -1.79
CA PHE A 56 5.90 2.10 -2.98
C PHE A 56 6.92 2.69 -3.95
N SER A 57 8.13 2.94 -3.48
CA SER A 57 9.20 3.58 -4.24
C SER A 57 10.29 2.62 -4.69
N SER A 58 10.04 1.32 -4.55
CA SER A 58 10.93 0.28 -5.08
C SER A 58 10.98 0.37 -6.61
N ASP A 59 12.18 0.29 -7.19
CA ASP A 59 12.35 0.37 -8.64
C ASP A 59 11.64 -0.80 -9.34
N GLY A 60 10.85 -0.49 -10.38
CA GLY A 60 10.07 -1.49 -11.14
C GLY A 60 8.84 -2.03 -10.40
N PHE A 61 8.42 -1.39 -9.30
CA PHE A 61 7.24 -1.79 -8.52
C PHE A 61 5.96 -1.93 -9.38
N GLU A 62 5.75 -0.99 -10.30
CA GLU A 62 4.61 -0.92 -11.19
C GLU A 62 4.57 -2.03 -12.25
N GLU A 63 5.69 -2.71 -12.50
CA GLU A 63 5.75 -3.84 -13.43
C GLU A 63 4.96 -5.04 -12.90
N TYR A 64 4.96 -5.21 -11.57
CA TYR A 64 4.39 -6.38 -10.89
C TYR A 64 3.16 -6.08 -10.04
N ILE A 65 2.93 -4.82 -9.66
CA ILE A 65 1.82 -4.45 -8.80
C ILE A 65 0.82 -3.57 -9.55
N SER A 66 -0.43 -4.01 -9.59
CA SER A 66 -1.57 -3.31 -10.21
C SER A 66 -2.37 -2.48 -9.22
N GLY A 67 -2.28 -2.79 -7.93
CA GLY A 67 -3.01 -2.11 -6.89
C GLY A 67 -2.42 -2.34 -5.50
N VAL A 68 -2.71 -1.42 -4.59
CA VAL A 68 -2.27 -1.47 -3.20
C VAL A 68 -3.48 -1.29 -2.29
N ILE A 69 -3.64 -2.19 -1.32
CA ILE A 69 -4.61 -2.00 -0.23
C ILE A 69 -3.89 -1.21 0.85
N MET A 70 -4.42 -0.02 1.17
CA MET A 70 -3.80 0.90 2.13
C MET A 70 -4.63 1.00 3.41
N TYR A 71 -3.96 1.20 4.54
CA TYR A 71 -4.60 1.61 5.78
C TYR A 71 -4.95 3.12 5.73
N ASP A 72 -5.97 3.55 6.48
CA ASP A 72 -6.44 4.96 6.45
C ASP A 72 -5.32 5.95 6.82
N GLU A 73 -4.44 5.59 7.76
CA GLU A 73 -3.26 6.40 8.11
C GLU A 73 -2.36 6.61 6.87
N THR A 74 -2.06 5.53 6.14
CA THR A 74 -1.19 5.56 4.95
C THR A 74 -1.80 6.37 3.82
N LEU A 75 -3.12 6.28 3.62
CA LEU A 75 -3.83 7.05 2.60
C LEU A 75 -3.77 8.57 2.85
N ARG A 76 -3.64 9.00 4.11
CA ARG A 76 -3.57 10.41 4.52
C ARG A 76 -2.12 10.93 4.63
N GLN A 77 -1.13 10.05 4.56
CA GLN A 77 0.28 10.40 4.63
C GLN A 77 0.81 10.91 3.28
N SER A 78 1.88 11.69 3.33
CA SER A 78 2.62 12.15 2.14
C SER A 78 3.93 11.40 2.03
N SER A 79 4.39 11.23 0.79
CA SER A 79 5.71 10.67 0.51
C SER A 79 6.82 11.49 1.15
N LEU A 80 7.91 10.81 1.49
CA LEU A 80 9.06 11.47 2.09
C LEU A 80 9.81 12.27 1.01
N LYS A 81 10.20 13.51 1.34
CA LYS A 81 11.06 14.31 0.45
C LYS A 81 12.44 13.65 0.38
N ARG A 82 12.89 13.33 -0.84
CA ARG A 82 14.24 12.84 -1.14
C ARG A 82 15.18 13.97 -1.53
#